data_AF-A0A936KQC2-F1
#
_entry.id   AF-A0A936KQC2-F1
#
_cell.length_a   1.000
_cell.length_b   1.000
_cell.length_c   1.000
_cell.angle_alpha   90.00
_cell.angle_beta   90.00
_cell.angle_gamma   90.00
#
_symmetry.space_group_name_H-M   'P 1'
#
loop_
_entity.id
_entity.type
_entity.pdbx_description
1 polymer ?
#
loop_
_entity_poly.entity_id
_entity_poly.type
_entity_poly.pdbx_seq_one_letter_code
_entity_poly.pdbx_strand_id
1 'polypeptide(L)'
;MEELLGYDRAHLWHPYSSALTPQHPYLVESASGVRLRLRLPDGSHRDCIDAMSSWWCAIHGYAVPELDAAARAQLDRMSHVMFGGLTHEPAIALARRLIDLAPRHTEAGVVSGLGIDAADAADAACESPLQQVFFADSGSVAVEVAMKMALQVQVAEGTGKQRFFTIRGGYHGDTFSPMSVTDPDGGMHSLWRGILPEHVFAPHPPADDAAESELLAWEADTRAVYAGHAHQIAAVILEPILQGAGGMTFHAPRVVQVLAELACESGALVIFDEIATGFGRTGTMWAAETAGVVPDIMCVGKALTGGYLTLAAVLCTADVAEQVSGGAAGGLMHGPTFMANPLACAIAGASLDLLARDPQLAAVARLERGLAAGLAPARDLAAVRNVRVRGGVGVVQLREPVRGGDIAAYAVQRGVWVRPFRDLVYTMPPYVTSDADLATLTGVLVEAVAAVHG
;
A
#
# COMPACT_ATOMS: atom_id res chain seq x y z
N MET A 1 32.23 -13.63 -3.01
CA MET A 1 31.12 -13.55 -2.02
C MET A 1 31.43 -12.55 -0.92
N GLU A 2 32.49 -12.77 -0.13
CA GLU A 2 32.98 -11.77 0.84
C GLU A 2 33.33 -10.45 0.15
N GLU A 3 33.82 -10.52 -1.10
CA GLU A 3 34.01 -9.37 -1.98
C GLU A 3 32.70 -8.64 -2.34
N LEU A 4 31.63 -9.37 -2.74
CA LEU A 4 30.34 -8.75 -3.11
C LEU A 4 29.66 -8.10 -1.91
N LEU A 5 29.54 -8.82 -0.79
CA LEU A 5 28.96 -8.27 0.45
C LEU A 5 29.88 -7.22 1.09
N GLY A 6 31.19 -7.31 0.88
CA GLY A 6 32.14 -6.26 1.26
C GLY A 6 31.93 -4.98 0.47
N TYR A 7 31.73 -5.10 -0.84
CA TYR A 7 31.44 -3.99 -1.74
C TYR A 7 30.08 -3.35 -1.41
N ASP A 8 29.04 -4.17 -1.18
CA ASP A 8 27.72 -3.70 -0.73
C ASP A 8 27.84 -2.86 0.54
N ARG A 9 28.49 -3.39 1.60
CA ARG A 9 28.69 -2.65 2.85
C ARG A 9 29.48 -1.34 2.68
N ALA A 10 30.41 -1.31 1.72
CA ALA A 10 31.26 -0.15 1.50
C ALA A 10 30.59 0.94 0.63
N HIS A 11 29.62 0.57 -0.21
CA HIS A 11 29.18 1.44 -1.30
C HIS A 11 27.67 1.55 -1.52
N LEU A 12 26.86 0.65 -0.95
CA LEU A 12 25.41 0.67 -1.10
C LEU A 12 24.72 1.14 0.19
N TRP A 13 23.99 2.24 0.10
CA TRP A 13 23.19 2.75 1.21
C TRP A 13 21.79 2.14 1.16
N HIS A 14 21.51 1.25 2.11
CA HIS A 14 20.23 0.55 2.20
C HIS A 14 19.12 1.42 2.80
N PRO A 15 17.83 1.16 2.47
CA PRO A 15 16.70 1.90 3.02
C PRO A 15 16.67 1.90 4.56
N TYR A 16 16.35 3.06 5.13
CA TYR A 16 16.23 3.29 6.58
C TYR A 16 17.41 2.74 7.40
N SER A 17 18.62 2.86 6.86
CA SER A 17 19.84 2.36 7.48
C SER A 17 20.88 3.47 7.64
N SER A 18 21.86 3.22 8.50
CA SER A 18 22.99 4.11 8.71
C SER A 18 24.12 3.75 7.74
N ALA A 19 24.63 4.73 6.99
CA ALA A 19 25.91 4.57 6.28
C ALA A 19 27.11 4.44 7.25
N LEU A 20 26.93 4.95 8.48
CA LEU A 20 27.79 4.83 9.66
C LEU A 20 28.11 3.39 10.06
N THR A 21 27.02 2.65 10.11
CA THR A 21 26.89 1.33 10.70
C THR A 21 26.03 0.52 9.75
N PRO A 22 26.59 0.13 8.59
CA PRO A 22 25.84 -0.54 7.53
C PRO A 22 25.28 -1.85 8.06
N GLN A 23 24.08 -2.19 7.59
CA GLN A 23 23.46 -3.46 7.92
C GLN A 23 24.25 -4.62 7.28
N HIS A 24 24.01 -5.83 7.78
CA HIS A 24 24.52 -7.06 7.17
C HIS A 24 23.37 -7.74 6.40
N PRO A 25 23.13 -7.38 5.13
CA PRO A 25 22.05 -7.99 4.37
C PRO A 25 22.36 -9.45 4.04
N TYR A 26 21.30 -10.25 3.89
CA TYR A 26 21.42 -11.55 3.23
C TYR A 26 21.48 -11.34 1.72
N LEU A 27 22.46 -11.96 1.06
CA LEU A 27 22.49 -11.99 -0.40
C LEU A 27 21.38 -12.90 -0.92
N VAL A 28 20.46 -12.35 -1.71
CA VAL A 28 19.46 -13.11 -2.45
C VAL A 28 20.08 -13.54 -3.79
N GLU A 29 20.15 -14.85 -4.04
CA GLU A 29 20.73 -15.38 -5.29
C GLU A 29 19.67 -15.62 -6.37
N SER A 30 18.46 -15.98 -5.95
CA SER A 30 17.33 -16.24 -6.82
C SER A 30 16.03 -16.21 -6.03
N ALA A 31 14.90 -16.06 -6.72
CA ALA A 31 13.58 -16.19 -6.14
C ALA A 31 12.68 -17.01 -7.07
N SER A 32 11.84 -17.89 -6.52
CA SER A 32 10.91 -18.75 -7.28
C SER A 32 9.71 -19.12 -6.43
N GLY A 33 8.50 -19.07 -6.99
CA GLY A 33 7.27 -19.30 -6.24
C GLY A 33 7.16 -18.32 -5.08
N VAL A 34 7.09 -18.80 -3.84
CA VAL A 34 7.06 -17.96 -2.64
C VAL A 34 8.40 -17.91 -1.89
N ARG A 35 9.50 -18.37 -2.52
CA ARG A 35 10.79 -18.57 -1.83
C ARG A 35 11.90 -17.68 -2.37
N LEU A 36 12.73 -17.19 -1.45
CA LEU A 36 14.01 -16.53 -1.70
C LEU A 36 15.14 -17.49 -1.37
N ARG A 37 16.07 -17.69 -2.29
CA ARG A 37 17.32 -18.41 -2.02
C ARG A 37 18.34 -17.44 -1.43
N LEU A 38 18.56 -17.54 -0.13
CA LEU A 38 19.47 -16.69 0.62
C LEU A 38 20.83 -17.39 0.81
N ARG A 39 21.90 -16.63 0.63
CA ARG A 39 23.25 -17.00 1.06
C ARG A 39 23.42 -16.64 2.53
N LEU A 40 23.85 -17.61 3.35
CA LEU A 40 24.12 -17.41 4.77
C LEU A 40 25.58 -16.97 5.02
N PRO A 41 25.89 -16.36 6.19
CA PRO A 41 27.25 -15.91 6.51
C PRO A 41 28.31 -17.00 6.50
N ASP A 42 27.94 -18.23 6.83
CA ASP A 42 28.82 -19.41 6.79
C ASP A 42 29.11 -19.92 5.36
N GLY A 43 28.52 -19.28 4.35
CA GLY A 43 28.64 -19.71 2.97
C GLY A 43 27.84 -20.98 2.69
N SER A 44 26.76 -21.25 3.42
CA SER A 44 25.69 -22.17 3.02
C SER A 44 24.50 -21.42 2.38
N HIS A 45 23.50 -22.14 1.87
CA HIS A 45 22.27 -21.54 1.33
C HIS A 45 21.06 -21.95 2.17
N ARG A 46 20.04 -21.10 2.11
CA ARG A 46 18.72 -21.38 2.69
C ARG A 46 17.64 -20.89 1.74
N ASP A 47 16.69 -21.74 1.41
CA ASP A 47 15.48 -21.31 0.73
C ASP A 47 14.47 -20.88 1.80
N CYS A 48 14.09 -19.61 1.77
CA CYS A 48 13.22 -18.99 2.75
C CYS A 48 11.87 -18.60 2.13
N ILE A 49 10.76 -18.94 2.77
CA ILE A 49 9.43 -18.40 2.42
C ILE A 49 9.48 -16.88 2.60
N ASP A 50 9.14 -16.10 1.58
CA ASP A 50 9.00 -14.66 1.70
C ASP A 50 7.67 -14.32 2.38
N ALA A 51 7.72 -14.16 3.70
CA ALA A 51 6.57 -13.74 4.51
C ALA A 51 6.14 -12.30 4.25
N MET A 52 6.94 -11.52 3.50
CA MET A 52 6.78 -10.09 3.34
C MET A 52 6.28 -9.72 1.95
N SER A 53 6.20 -10.67 1.01
CA SER A 53 5.98 -10.42 -0.43
C SER A 53 6.90 -9.31 -0.95
N SER A 54 8.18 -9.31 -0.55
CA SER A 54 9.17 -8.28 -0.85
C SER A 54 8.62 -6.85 -0.69
N TRP A 55 8.10 -6.57 0.51
CA TRP A 55 7.45 -5.31 0.85
C TRP A 55 6.07 -5.15 0.19
N TRP A 56 5.29 -6.21 0.37
CA TRP A 56 3.83 -6.29 0.15
C TRP A 56 3.41 -6.25 -1.31
N CYS A 57 4.36 -6.40 -2.25
CA CYS A 57 4.13 -6.25 -3.69
C CYS A 57 4.05 -7.58 -4.45
N ALA A 58 4.79 -8.62 -4.04
CA ALA A 58 4.90 -9.90 -4.76
C ALA A 58 3.69 -10.83 -4.55
N ILE A 59 2.47 -10.37 -4.86
CA ILE A 59 1.22 -11.10 -4.59
C ILE A 59 1.11 -12.45 -5.33
N HIS A 60 1.74 -12.58 -6.50
CA HIS A 60 1.77 -13.82 -7.29
C HIS A 60 3.04 -14.66 -7.04
N GLY A 61 3.94 -14.22 -6.17
CA GLY A 61 5.27 -14.82 -6.01
C GLY A 61 6.27 -14.41 -7.10
N TYR A 62 7.24 -15.27 -7.36
CA TYR A 62 8.41 -15.02 -8.21
C TYR A 62 8.52 -16.03 -9.36
N ALA A 63 9.16 -15.60 -10.46
CA ALA A 63 9.33 -16.39 -11.68
C ALA A 63 7.98 -16.90 -12.21
N VAL A 64 6.98 -16.01 -12.16
CA VAL A 64 5.61 -16.23 -12.63
C VAL A 64 5.62 -16.24 -14.17
N PRO A 65 5.31 -17.37 -14.82
CA PRO A 65 5.46 -17.52 -16.27
C PRO A 65 4.75 -16.44 -17.08
N GLU A 66 3.53 -16.03 -16.67
CA GLU A 66 2.77 -15.00 -17.35
C GLU A 66 3.42 -13.62 -17.28
N LEU A 67 4.00 -13.25 -16.14
CA LEU A 67 4.65 -11.94 -15.95
C LEU A 67 6.01 -11.92 -16.67
N ASP A 68 6.77 -13.01 -16.59
CA ASP A 68 8.01 -13.19 -17.34
C ASP A 68 7.76 -13.12 -18.86
N ALA A 69 6.69 -13.74 -19.35
CA ALA A 69 6.30 -13.70 -20.76
C ALA A 69 5.88 -12.30 -21.19
N ALA A 70 5.07 -11.59 -20.38
CA ALA A 70 4.68 -10.21 -20.64
C ALA A 70 5.90 -9.28 -20.73
N ALA A 71 6.87 -9.47 -19.81
CA ALA A 71 8.12 -8.70 -19.81
C ALA A 71 8.94 -8.92 -21.09
N ARG A 72 9.17 -10.19 -21.46
CA ARG A 72 9.94 -10.56 -22.67
C ARG A 72 9.27 -10.06 -23.95
N ALA A 73 7.97 -10.31 -24.10
CA ALA A 73 7.22 -9.88 -25.27
C ALA A 73 7.22 -8.36 -25.43
N GLN A 74 7.17 -7.61 -24.33
CA GLN A 74 7.26 -6.16 -24.38
C GLN A 74 8.69 -5.68 -24.72
N LEU A 75 9.73 -6.31 -24.16
CA LEU A 75 11.13 -6.00 -24.49
C LEU A 75 11.46 -6.25 -25.97
N ASP A 76 10.90 -7.29 -26.57
CA ASP A 76 11.07 -7.59 -28.01
C ASP A 76 10.48 -6.47 -28.90
N ARG A 77 9.53 -5.69 -28.38
CA ARG A 77 8.91 -4.55 -29.08
C ARG A 77 9.62 -3.24 -28.77
N MET A 78 9.69 -2.87 -27.49
CA MET A 78 10.36 -1.66 -26.99
C MET A 78 10.49 -1.68 -25.46
N SER A 79 11.61 -1.17 -24.97
CA SER A 79 11.87 -0.99 -23.53
C SER A 79 11.18 0.25 -22.96
N HIS A 80 11.27 1.39 -23.66
CA HIS A 80 10.72 2.67 -23.22
C HIS A 80 10.63 3.68 -24.37
N VAL A 81 9.61 4.54 -24.31
CA VAL A 81 9.49 5.79 -25.06
C VAL A 81 8.91 6.85 -24.12
N MET A 82 9.26 8.12 -24.31
CA MET A 82 8.71 9.20 -23.49
C MET A 82 7.19 9.30 -23.65
N PHE A 83 6.46 9.59 -22.58
CA PHE A 83 4.99 9.76 -22.63
C PHE A 83 4.56 11.19 -22.98
N GLY A 84 5.51 12.13 -22.98
CA GLY A 84 5.27 13.52 -23.41
C GLY A 84 5.00 13.60 -24.91
N GLY A 85 3.73 13.66 -25.29
CA GLY A 85 3.28 13.75 -26.68
C GLY A 85 3.23 12.42 -27.44
N LEU A 86 3.54 11.30 -26.80
CA LEU A 86 3.44 9.96 -27.37
C LEU A 86 2.61 9.05 -26.45
N THR A 87 2.09 7.97 -27.01
CA THR A 87 1.38 6.93 -26.25
C THR A 87 1.73 5.55 -26.81
N HIS A 88 1.27 4.50 -26.14
CA HIS A 88 1.47 3.13 -26.56
C HIS A 88 0.42 2.20 -25.92
N GLU A 89 0.23 1.05 -26.58
CA GLU A 89 -0.79 0.04 -26.23
C GLU A 89 -0.74 -0.42 -24.76
N PRO A 90 0.42 -0.75 -24.13
CA PRO A 90 0.43 -1.18 -22.73
C PRO A 90 -0.13 -0.16 -21.74
N ALA A 91 0.10 1.14 -21.96
CA ALA A 91 -0.41 2.19 -21.07
C ALA A 91 -1.93 2.31 -21.20
N ILE A 92 -2.44 2.33 -22.44
CA ILE A 92 -3.88 2.39 -22.72
C ILE A 92 -4.59 1.16 -22.14
N ALA A 93 -4.03 -0.02 -22.36
CA ALA A 93 -4.59 -1.28 -21.91
C ALA A 93 -4.59 -1.41 -20.38
N LEU A 94 -3.56 -0.89 -19.70
CA LEU A 94 -3.51 -0.85 -18.24
C LEU A 94 -4.48 0.19 -17.68
N ALA A 95 -4.55 1.39 -18.26
CA ALA A 95 -5.46 2.43 -17.81
C ALA A 95 -6.92 1.96 -17.87
N ARG A 96 -7.32 1.27 -18.94
CA ARG A 96 -8.64 0.64 -19.05
C ARG A 96 -8.90 -0.34 -17.92
N ARG A 97 -7.98 -1.30 -17.70
CA ARG A 97 -8.10 -2.28 -16.59
C ARG A 97 -8.25 -1.61 -15.23
N LEU A 98 -7.49 -0.54 -14.98
CA LEU A 98 -7.56 0.19 -13.71
C LEU A 98 -8.92 0.88 -13.52
N ILE A 99 -9.45 1.53 -14.55
CA ILE A 99 -10.79 2.16 -14.52
C ILE A 99 -11.88 1.08 -14.38
N ASP A 100 -11.76 -0.02 -15.11
CA ASP A 100 -12.69 -1.14 -15.03
C ASP A 100 -12.71 -1.72 -13.62
N LEU A 101 -11.56 -1.83 -12.95
CA LEU A 101 -11.48 -2.35 -11.58
C LEU A 101 -11.87 -1.31 -10.52
N ALA A 102 -11.79 -0.01 -10.81
CA ALA A 102 -11.96 1.07 -9.83
C ALA A 102 -13.29 0.96 -9.04
N PRO A 103 -13.32 1.40 -7.76
CA PRO A 103 -14.51 1.35 -6.93
C PRO A 103 -15.64 2.23 -7.49
N ARG A 104 -16.88 1.79 -7.29
CA ARG A 104 -18.10 2.48 -7.77
C ARG A 104 -19.27 2.24 -6.85
N HIS A 105 -20.24 3.15 -6.88
CA HIS A 105 -21.49 3.00 -6.15
C HIS A 105 -22.47 2.11 -6.92
N THR A 106 -23.15 1.23 -6.20
CA THR A 106 -24.29 0.43 -6.69
C THR A 106 -25.39 0.43 -5.63
N GLU A 107 -26.56 -0.13 -5.95
CA GLU A 107 -27.62 -0.33 -4.95
C GLU A 107 -27.17 -1.21 -3.76
N ALA A 108 -26.19 -2.10 -3.97
CA ALA A 108 -25.66 -3.00 -2.95
C ALA A 108 -24.52 -2.38 -2.10
N GLY A 109 -24.11 -1.15 -2.39
CA GLY A 109 -22.98 -0.48 -1.75
C GLY A 109 -21.83 -0.18 -2.72
N VAL A 110 -20.62 0.03 -2.18
CA VAL A 110 -19.43 0.25 -3.02
C VAL A 110 -18.80 -1.08 -3.39
N VAL A 111 -18.61 -1.29 -4.69
CA VAL A 111 -18.00 -2.50 -5.25
C VAL A 111 -16.89 -2.12 -6.22
N SER A 112 -15.92 -3.01 -6.41
CA SER A 112 -14.98 -2.96 -7.52
C SER A 112 -15.58 -3.58 -8.78
N GLY A 113 -14.96 -3.35 -9.95
CA GLY A 113 -15.32 -4.11 -11.16
C GLY A 113 -14.77 -5.54 -11.18
N LEU A 114 -14.14 -6.02 -10.10
CA LEU A 114 -13.63 -7.38 -10.04
C LEU A 114 -14.80 -8.36 -10.01
N GLY A 115 -14.89 -9.23 -11.02
CA GLY A 115 -15.97 -10.22 -11.11
C GLY A 115 -17.34 -9.66 -11.53
N ILE A 116 -17.40 -8.39 -11.95
CA ILE A 116 -18.58 -7.83 -12.63
C ILE A 116 -18.44 -8.15 -14.12
N ASP A 117 -19.45 -8.76 -14.73
CA ASP A 117 -19.44 -9.04 -16.16
C ASP A 117 -19.45 -7.73 -16.96
N ALA A 118 -18.73 -7.70 -18.09
CA ALA A 118 -18.60 -6.50 -18.91
C ALA A 118 -19.95 -5.93 -19.42
N ALA A 119 -21.00 -6.76 -19.45
CA ALA A 119 -22.36 -6.33 -19.78
C ALA A 119 -23.04 -5.56 -18.63
N ASP A 120 -22.74 -5.90 -17.38
CA ASP A 120 -23.29 -5.24 -16.18
C ASP A 120 -22.53 -3.94 -15.86
N ALA A 121 -21.24 -3.87 -16.24
CA ALA A 121 -20.44 -2.65 -16.14
C ALA A 121 -20.79 -1.57 -17.18
N ALA A 122 -21.54 -1.93 -18.23
CA ALA A 122 -21.91 -1.02 -19.32
C ALA A 122 -23.15 -0.13 -19.00
N ASP A 123 -23.79 -0.32 -17.84
CA ASP A 123 -24.81 0.61 -17.34
C ASP A 123 -24.11 1.83 -16.73
N ALA A 124 -24.52 3.05 -17.12
CA ALA A 124 -23.98 4.30 -16.58
C ALA A 124 -24.16 4.41 -15.05
N ALA A 125 -25.15 3.73 -14.46
CA ALA A 125 -25.31 3.64 -13.01
C ALA A 125 -24.25 2.76 -12.33
N CYS A 126 -23.50 1.96 -13.11
CA CYS A 126 -22.48 1.01 -12.70
C CYS A 126 -21.08 1.42 -13.20
N GLU A 127 -20.88 2.65 -13.69
CA GLU A 127 -19.55 3.16 -14.02
C GLU A 127 -18.86 3.77 -12.79
N SER A 128 -17.55 3.56 -12.65
CA SER A 128 -16.77 4.21 -11.60
C SER A 128 -16.66 5.70 -11.90
N PRO A 129 -16.74 6.60 -10.90
CA PRO A 129 -16.45 8.01 -11.14
C PRO A 129 -14.95 8.25 -11.44
N LEU A 130 -14.06 7.32 -11.06
CA LEU A 130 -12.61 7.39 -11.29
C LEU A 130 -12.28 7.04 -12.74
N GLN A 131 -12.33 8.05 -13.61
CA GLN A 131 -12.25 7.89 -15.07
C GLN A 131 -10.91 8.32 -15.68
N GLN A 132 -9.98 8.85 -14.89
CA GLN A 132 -8.71 9.38 -15.37
C GLN A 132 -7.54 8.74 -14.64
N VAL A 133 -6.48 8.38 -15.37
CA VAL A 133 -5.30 7.69 -14.83
C VAL A 133 -4.03 8.48 -15.14
N PHE A 134 -3.27 8.82 -14.10
CA PHE A 134 -1.93 9.37 -14.19
C PHE A 134 -0.92 8.34 -13.70
N PHE A 135 0.06 7.96 -14.53
CA PHE A 135 1.11 7.01 -14.13
C PHE A 135 2.27 7.69 -13.40
N ALA A 136 2.72 7.08 -12.32
CA ALA A 136 3.89 7.48 -11.54
C ALA A 136 4.89 6.32 -11.44
N ASP A 137 6.14 6.62 -11.12
CA ASP A 137 7.20 5.63 -10.97
C ASP A 137 7.24 5.00 -9.57
N SER A 138 6.59 5.61 -8.57
CA SER A 138 6.55 5.10 -7.20
C SER A 138 5.31 5.58 -6.43
N GLY A 139 5.02 4.91 -5.30
CA GLY A 139 3.93 5.30 -4.41
C GLY A 139 4.05 6.73 -3.87
N SER A 140 5.25 7.13 -3.42
CA SER A 140 5.49 8.50 -2.94
C SER A 140 5.18 9.54 -4.02
N VAL A 141 5.60 9.30 -5.28
CA VAL A 141 5.31 10.21 -6.40
C VAL A 141 3.83 10.22 -6.75
N ALA A 142 3.12 9.09 -6.63
CA ALA A 142 1.67 9.06 -6.79
C ALA A 142 0.97 9.97 -5.74
N VAL A 143 1.40 9.91 -4.47
CA VAL A 143 0.85 10.80 -3.43
C VAL A 143 1.22 12.27 -3.69
N GLU A 144 2.45 12.58 -4.11
CA GLU A 144 2.84 13.95 -4.55
C GLU A 144 1.92 14.48 -5.65
N VAL A 145 1.61 13.63 -6.65
CA VAL A 145 0.71 13.95 -7.75
C VAL A 145 -0.71 14.19 -7.24
N ALA A 146 -1.24 13.32 -6.38
CA ALA A 146 -2.57 13.47 -5.80
C ALA A 146 -2.70 14.75 -4.97
N MET A 147 -1.70 15.07 -4.15
CA MET A 147 -1.66 16.32 -3.38
C MET A 147 -1.61 17.54 -4.31
N LYS A 148 -0.82 17.50 -5.39
CA LYS A 148 -0.78 18.57 -6.40
C LYS A 148 -2.13 18.73 -7.11
N MET A 149 -2.78 17.63 -7.50
CA MET A 149 -4.12 17.66 -8.10
C MET A 149 -5.10 18.36 -7.16
N ALA A 150 -5.15 17.95 -5.88
CA ALA A 150 -6.06 18.54 -4.91
C ALA A 150 -5.85 20.04 -4.73
N LEU A 151 -4.60 20.50 -4.56
CA LEU A 151 -4.30 21.93 -4.46
C LEU A 151 -4.66 22.68 -5.74
N GLN A 152 -4.42 22.09 -6.91
CA GLN A 152 -4.72 22.73 -8.18
C GLN A 152 -6.23 22.87 -8.43
N VAL A 153 -7.06 21.94 -7.96
CA VAL A 153 -8.52 22.11 -7.92
C VAL A 153 -8.89 23.34 -7.10
N GLN A 154 -8.32 23.49 -5.90
CA GLN A 154 -8.61 24.65 -5.04
C GLN A 154 -8.15 25.99 -5.65
N VAL A 155 -7.05 25.98 -6.43
CA VAL A 155 -6.59 27.14 -7.20
C VAL A 155 -7.58 27.48 -8.33
N ALA A 156 -8.08 26.47 -9.06
CA ALA A 156 -9.04 26.67 -10.13
C ALA A 156 -10.38 27.24 -9.61
N GLU A 157 -10.84 26.75 -8.45
CA GLU A 157 -12.06 27.21 -7.78
C GLU A 157 -11.87 28.54 -7.03
N GLY A 158 -10.64 28.98 -6.79
CA GLY A 158 -10.33 30.21 -6.07
C GLY A 158 -10.66 30.17 -4.57
N THR A 159 -10.69 28.98 -3.96
CA THR A 159 -11.09 28.80 -2.54
C THR A 159 -9.99 29.22 -1.56
N GLY A 160 -8.72 29.20 -1.98
CA GLY A 160 -7.56 29.46 -1.10
C GLY A 160 -7.24 28.33 -0.12
N LYS A 161 -7.95 27.20 -0.18
CA LYS A 161 -7.65 26.00 0.61
C LYS A 161 -6.31 25.42 0.21
N GLN A 162 -5.46 25.13 1.19
CA GLN A 162 -4.05 24.77 0.95
C GLN A 162 -3.49 23.73 1.91
N ARG A 163 -4.27 23.29 2.90
CA ARG A 163 -3.85 22.30 3.90
C ARG A 163 -4.51 20.96 3.63
N PHE A 164 -3.88 19.91 4.11
CA PHE A 164 -4.47 18.58 4.12
C PHE A 164 -4.96 18.26 5.53
N PHE A 165 -5.99 17.41 5.61
CA PHE A 165 -6.44 16.81 6.84
C PHE A 165 -6.19 15.31 6.78
N THR A 166 -5.66 14.74 7.85
CA THR A 166 -5.40 13.29 7.95
C THR A 166 -5.48 12.85 9.40
N ILE A 167 -5.24 11.56 9.65
CA ILE A 167 -5.23 10.95 10.97
C ILE A 167 -3.81 10.61 11.39
N ARG A 168 -3.56 10.68 12.70
CA ARG A 168 -2.32 10.13 13.28
C ARG A 168 -2.23 8.63 13.01
N GLY A 169 -0.99 8.15 12.93
CA GLY A 169 -0.64 6.78 12.56
C GLY A 169 -0.53 6.52 11.06
N GLY A 170 -0.73 7.50 10.17
CA GLY A 170 -0.63 7.30 8.72
C GLY A 170 0.82 7.28 8.19
N TYR A 171 1.04 6.67 7.03
CA TYR A 171 2.27 6.75 6.24
C TYR A 171 1.97 6.82 4.75
N HIS A 172 2.56 7.80 4.06
CA HIS A 172 2.27 8.07 2.65
C HIS A 172 3.50 8.11 1.72
N GLY A 173 4.70 7.84 2.25
CA GLY A 173 5.94 7.82 1.47
C GLY A 173 6.99 8.81 1.96
N ASP A 174 8.13 8.81 1.27
CA ASP A 174 9.37 9.43 1.74
C ASP A 174 9.81 10.67 0.94
N THR A 175 8.99 11.16 -0.01
CA THR A 175 9.23 12.47 -0.63
C THR A 175 8.60 13.57 0.24
N PHE A 176 9.04 14.83 0.08
CA PHE A 176 8.77 15.87 1.08
C PHE A 176 7.27 16.14 1.29
N SER A 177 6.41 16.11 0.26
CA SER A 177 4.98 16.35 0.49
C SER A 177 4.28 15.15 1.15
N PRO A 178 4.47 13.88 0.73
CA PRO A 178 3.95 12.73 1.46
C PRO A 178 4.45 12.63 2.91
N MET A 179 5.70 13.05 3.17
CA MET A 179 6.22 13.14 4.54
C MET A 179 5.42 14.13 5.39
N SER A 180 4.87 15.21 4.81
CA SER A 180 4.12 16.23 5.56
C SER A 180 2.73 15.77 5.99
N VAL A 181 2.20 14.71 5.38
CA VAL A 181 0.93 14.06 5.76
C VAL A 181 1.13 12.70 6.45
N THR A 182 2.38 12.28 6.70
CA THR A 182 2.71 11.09 7.50
C THR A 182 2.71 11.42 9.00
N ASP A 183 2.46 10.44 9.87
CA ASP A 183 2.39 10.67 11.32
C ASP A 183 3.61 11.46 11.82
N PRO A 184 3.38 12.62 12.47
CA PRO A 184 4.47 13.54 12.70
C PRO A 184 5.27 13.20 13.98
N ASP A 185 4.72 12.39 14.91
CA ASP A 185 5.35 12.07 16.20
C ASP A 185 5.97 10.67 16.22
N GLY A 186 5.17 9.66 15.91
CA GLY A 186 5.56 8.24 15.87
C GLY A 186 6.01 7.75 14.48
N GLY A 187 5.91 8.59 13.45
CA GLY A 187 6.40 8.30 12.11
C GLY A 187 7.92 8.46 11.97
N MET A 188 8.47 7.86 10.91
CA MET A 188 9.92 7.86 10.64
C MET A 188 10.49 9.22 10.19
N HIS A 189 9.64 10.25 10.06
CA HIS A 189 10.00 11.57 9.52
C HIS A 189 9.95 12.70 10.56
N SER A 190 9.82 12.40 11.85
CA SER A 190 9.69 13.40 12.92
C SER A 190 10.85 14.43 12.96
N LEU A 191 12.04 14.06 12.50
CA LEU A 191 13.21 14.96 12.37
C LEU A 191 13.01 16.11 11.36
N TRP A 192 12.07 15.98 10.42
CA TRP A 192 11.82 16.97 9.37
C TRP A 192 10.74 18.01 9.74
N ARG A 193 10.22 17.94 10.97
CA ARG A 193 9.29 18.94 11.51
C ARG A 193 9.89 20.34 11.46
N GLY A 194 9.06 21.32 11.11
CA GLY A 194 9.46 22.72 10.95
C GLY A 194 10.11 23.05 9.60
N ILE A 195 10.41 22.05 8.77
CA ILE A 195 10.83 22.23 7.36
C ILE A 195 9.67 21.95 6.41
N LEU A 196 8.89 20.91 6.70
CA LEU A 196 7.74 20.50 5.89
C LEU A 196 6.53 21.43 6.09
N PRO A 197 5.64 21.55 5.09
CA PRO A 197 4.35 22.21 5.28
C PRO A 197 3.56 21.62 6.44
N GLU A 198 2.90 22.46 7.23
CA GLU A 198 2.07 21.99 8.34
C GLU A 198 0.64 21.69 7.90
N HIS A 199 0.18 20.50 8.27
CA HIS A 199 -1.16 19.98 7.98
C HIS A 199 -1.91 19.65 9.27
N VAL A 200 -3.20 19.35 9.14
CA VAL A 200 -4.08 19.13 10.30
C VAL A 200 -4.24 17.64 10.53
N PHE A 201 -3.96 17.20 11.75
CA PHE A 201 -4.02 15.79 12.15
C PHE A 201 -5.09 15.57 13.20
N ALA A 202 -6.07 14.73 12.90
CA ALA A 202 -6.97 14.16 13.90
C ALA A 202 -6.23 13.15 14.81
N PRO A 203 -6.79 12.85 16.00
CA PRO A 203 -6.27 11.79 16.86
C PRO A 203 -6.13 10.45 16.12
N HIS A 204 -5.28 9.57 16.63
CA HIS A 204 -5.14 8.22 16.07
C HIS A 204 -6.48 7.48 16.25
N PRO A 205 -7.06 6.87 15.20
CA PRO A 205 -8.32 6.16 15.33
C PRO A 205 -8.19 4.95 16.26
N PRO A 206 -9.26 4.56 16.95
CA PRO A 206 -9.26 3.30 17.67
C PRO A 206 -9.14 2.12 16.69
N ALA A 207 -8.65 0.98 17.19
CA ALA A 207 -8.60 -0.25 16.43
C ALA A 207 -10.01 -0.72 16.02
N ASP A 208 -10.12 -1.57 15.00
CA ASP A 208 -11.41 -2.07 14.50
C ASP A 208 -12.16 -2.99 15.48
N ASP A 209 -11.48 -3.51 16.50
CA ASP A 209 -12.05 -4.29 17.61
C ASP A 209 -12.29 -3.48 18.90
N ALA A 210 -12.08 -2.16 18.87
CA ALA A 210 -12.29 -1.29 20.02
C ALA A 210 -13.78 -1.12 20.39
N ALA A 211 -14.04 -0.65 21.61
CA ALA A 211 -15.40 -0.40 22.06
C ALA A 211 -16.06 0.74 21.26
N GLU A 212 -17.37 0.62 21.00
CA GLU A 212 -18.14 1.64 20.27
C GLU A 212 -18.03 3.04 20.92
N SER A 213 -17.94 3.11 22.25
CA SER A 213 -17.74 4.37 22.96
C SER A 213 -16.40 5.06 22.63
N GLU A 214 -15.35 4.30 22.34
CA GLU A 214 -14.05 4.84 21.94
C GLU A 214 -14.12 5.43 20.52
N LEU A 215 -14.82 4.75 19.61
CA LEU A 215 -15.08 5.24 18.26
C LEU A 215 -15.91 6.52 18.26
N LEU A 216 -16.97 6.58 19.08
CA LEU A 216 -17.81 7.77 19.22
C LEU A 216 -17.04 8.95 19.82
N ALA A 217 -16.19 8.70 20.82
CA ALA A 217 -15.32 9.74 21.39
C ALA A 217 -14.31 10.26 20.35
N TRP A 218 -13.65 9.35 19.62
CA TRP A 218 -12.75 9.72 18.54
C TRP A 218 -13.45 10.50 17.43
N GLU A 219 -14.67 10.11 17.04
CA GLU A 219 -15.45 10.82 16.03
C GLU A 219 -15.77 12.25 16.48
N ALA A 220 -16.21 12.43 17.73
CA ALA A 220 -16.48 13.76 18.30
C ALA A 220 -15.24 14.66 18.29
N ASP A 221 -14.09 14.14 18.75
CA ASP A 221 -12.83 14.88 18.75
C ASP A 221 -12.37 15.22 17.34
N THR A 222 -12.48 14.27 16.41
CA THR A 222 -12.10 14.45 15.00
C THR A 222 -12.93 15.54 14.33
N ARG A 223 -14.25 15.51 14.51
CA ARG A 223 -15.15 16.54 13.97
C ARG A 223 -14.84 17.92 14.57
N ALA A 224 -14.53 17.99 15.86
CA ALA A 224 -14.16 19.25 16.51
C ALA A 224 -12.86 19.84 15.95
N VAL A 225 -11.83 19.02 15.74
CA VAL A 225 -10.56 19.46 15.11
C VAL A 225 -10.82 19.93 13.68
N TYR A 226 -11.61 19.17 12.89
CA TYR A 226 -11.91 19.53 11.51
C TYR A 226 -12.67 20.85 11.39
N ALA A 227 -13.71 21.06 12.22
CA ALA A 227 -14.53 22.26 12.19
C ALA A 227 -13.71 23.56 12.34
N GLY A 228 -12.66 23.55 13.16
CA GLY A 228 -11.75 24.69 13.33
C GLY A 228 -10.89 25.01 12.09
N HIS A 229 -10.75 24.06 11.16
CA HIS A 229 -9.81 24.15 10.04
C HIS A 229 -10.46 23.99 8.66
N ALA A 230 -11.73 23.59 8.57
CA ALA A 230 -12.42 23.21 7.33
C ALA A 230 -12.21 24.19 6.16
N HIS A 231 -12.22 25.50 6.45
CA HIS A 231 -12.01 26.57 5.47
C HIS A 231 -10.60 26.59 4.82
N GLN A 232 -9.63 25.84 5.37
CA GLN A 232 -8.26 25.75 4.88
C GLN A 232 -7.94 24.39 4.24
N ILE A 233 -8.83 23.39 4.40
CA ILE A 233 -8.58 22.01 3.98
C ILE A 233 -8.91 21.85 2.49
N ALA A 234 -7.90 21.52 1.69
CA ALA A 234 -8.01 21.20 0.27
C ALA A 234 -8.45 19.75 0.07
N ALA A 235 -7.93 18.83 0.88
CA ALA A 235 -8.29 17.43 0.83
C ALA A 235 -8.08 16.72 2.17
N VAL A 236 -8.86 15.67 2.37
CA VAL A 236 -8.64 14.64 3.39
C VAL A 236 -7.89 13.48 2.74
N ILE A 237 -6.75 13.06 3.32
CA ILE A 237 -5.93 11.95 2.82
C ILE A 237 -5.75 10.88 3.88
N LEU A 238 -5.88 9.60 3.52
CA LEU A 238 -5.70 8.47 4.43
C LEU A 238 -5.41 7.16 3.70
N GLU A 239 -4.81 6.20 4.41
CA GLU A 239 -4.81 4.77 4.06
C GLU A 239 -6.14 4.17 4.55
N PRO A 240 -7.06 3.69 3.68
CA PRO A 240 -8.36 3.19 4.12
C PRO A 240 -8.25 1.81 4.78
N ILE A 241 -8.94 1.61 5.91
CA ILE A 241 -9.03 0.37 6.71
C ILE A 241 -7.73 -0.05 7.40
N LEU A 242 -6.56 0.03 6.74
CA LEU A 242 -5.27 -0.39 7.28
C LEU A 242 -4.23 0.73 7.16
N GLN A 243 -3.72 1.20 8.30
CA GLN A 243 -2.49 1.99 8.36
C GLN A 243 -1.28 1.06 8.40
N GLY A 244 -0.54 0.97 7.29
CA GLY A 244 0.51 -0.04 7.10
C GLY A 244 1.79 0.28 7.88
N ALA A 245 2.69 1.07 7.29
CA ALA A 245 3.99 1.38 7.88
C ALA A 245 3.89 2.24 9.16
N GLY A 246 2.71 2.82 9.41
CA GLY A 246 2.36 3.56 10.60
C GLY A 246 2.06 2.73 11.84
N GLY A 247 1.83 1.41 11.71
CA GLY A 247 1.57 0.56 12.88
C GLY A 247 0.90 -0.79 12.59
N MET A 248 0.64 -1.13 11.34
CA MET A 248 -0.19 -2.28 10.95
C MET A 248 -1.51 -2.28 11.71
N THR A 249 -2.17 -1.12 11.81
CA THR A 249 -3.39 -0.94 12.59
C THR A 249 -4.60 -0.97 11.66
N PHE A 250 -5.55 -1.84 11.98
CA PHE A 250 -6.85 -1.83 11.33
C PHE A 250 -7.78 -0.87 12.06
N HIS A 251 -8.58 -0.11 11.34
CA HIS A 251 -9.63 0.74 11.90
C HIS A 251 -10.98 0.43 11.25
N ALA A 252 -12.06 0.72 11.97
CA ALA A 252 -13.41 0.43 11.51
C ALA A 252 -13.76 1.24 10.23
N PRO A 253 -14.60 0.71 9.31
CA PRO A 253 -15.12 1.43 8.15
C PRO A 253 -15.65 2.84 8.47
N ARG A 254 -16.26 3.00 9.65
CA ARG A 254 -16.80 4.28 10.12
C ARG A 254 -15.75 5.39 10.18
N VAL A 255 -14.48 5.08 10.48
CA VAL A 255 -13.38 6.07 10.48
C VAL A 255 -13.21 6.69 9.10
N VAL A 256 -13.22 5.87 8.05
CA VAL A 256 -13.11 6.33 6.67
C VAL A 256 -14.35 7.16 6.27
N GLN A 257 -15.54 6.71 6.66
CA GLN A 257 -16.80 7.40 6.38
C GLN A 257 -16.86 8.78 7.01
N VAL A 258 -16.50 8.91 8.30
CA VAL A 258 -16.46 10.22 8.99
C VAL A 258 -15.53 11.20 8.28
N LEU A 259 -14.36 10.74 7.86
CA LEU A 259 -13.37 11.56 7.18
C LEU A 259 -13.86 12.00 5.79
N ALA A 260 -14.55 11.12 5.06
CA ALA A 260 -15.17 11.45 3.77
C ALA A 260 -16.38 12.41 3.92
N GLU A 261 -17.22 12.21 4.94
CA GLU A 261 -18.33 13.11 5.28
C GLU A 261 -17.82 14.53 5.54
N LEU A 262 -16.77 14.67 6.36
CA LEU A 262 -16.14 15.96 6.66
C LEU A 262 -15.58 16.66 5.41
N ALA A 263 -14.96 15.89 4.51
CA ALA A 263 -14.48 16.41 3.24
C ALA A 263 -15.65 16.95 2.39
N CYS A 264 -16.68 16.12 2.21
CA CYS A 264 -17.87 16.45 1.43
C CYS A 264 -18.60 17.70 1.97
N GLU A 265 -18.84 17.78 3.28
CA GLU A 265 -19.54 18.90 3.94
C GLU A 265 -18.83 20.25 3.74
N SER A 266 -17.52 20.22 3.54
CA SER A 266 -16.70 21.42 3.39
C SER A 266 -16.24 21.68 1.96
N GLY A 267 -16.55 20.81 1.00
CA GLY A 267 -16.04 20.87 -0.37
C GLY A 267 -14.52 20.64 -0.46
N ALA A 268 -13.95 19.83 0.44
CA ALA A 268 -12.61 19.30 0.29
C ALA A 268 -12.67 17.95 -0.44
N LEU A 269 -11.60 17.57 -1.13
CA LEU A 269 -11.53 16.28 -1.82
C LEU A 269 -11.18 15.14 -0.86
N VAL A 270 -11.50 13.90 -1.22
CA VAL A 270 -11.07 12.67 -0.55
C VAL A 270 -9.99 11.98 -1.37
N ILE A 271 -8.84 11.72 -0.74
CA ILE A 271 -7.71 10.99 -1.32
C ILE A 271 -7.53 9.68 -0.56
N PHE A 272 -7.68 8.55 -1.24
CA PHE A 272 -7.30 7.26 -0.68
C PHE A 272 -5.91 6.85 -1.15
N ASP A 273 -5.04 6.56 -0.18
CA ASP A 273 -3.78 5.87 -0.41
C ASP A 273 -4.01 4.36 -0.31
N GLU A 274 -4.30 3.73 -1.44
CA GLU A 274 -4.47 2.28 -1.55
C GLU A 274 -3.22 1.57 -2.06
N ILE A 275 -2.05 2.20 -1.93
CA ILE A 275 -0.77 1.64 -2.37
C ILE A 275 -0.48 0.33 -1.62
N ALA A 276 -0.84 0.21 -0.34
CA ALA A 276 -0.65 -1.01 0.45
C ALA A 276 -1.89 -1.92 0.51
N THR A 277 -3.09 -1.34 0.49
CA THR A 277 -4.36 -2.04 0.75
C THR A 277 -5.03 -2.58 -0.50
N GLY A 278 -4.76 -1.98 -1.66
CA GLY A 278 -5.37 -2.36 -2.92
C GLY A 278 -4.98 -3.75 -3.40
N PHE A 279 -5.63 -4.16 -4.49
CA PHE A 279 -5.42 -5.45 -5.15
C PHE A 279 -5.70 -6.66 -4.26
N GLY A 280 -6.69 -6.57 -3.37
CA GLY A 280 -7.14 -7.70 -2.57
C GLY A 280 -6.53 -7.82 -1.18
N ARG A 281 -5.56 -6.99 -0.79
CA ARG A 281 -4.73 -7.24 0.41
C ARG A 281 -5.55 -7.32 1.69
N THR A 282 -6.59 -6.52 1.84
CA THR A 282 -7.43 -6.45 3.04
C THR A 282 -8.67 -7.35 2.98
N GLY A 283 -8.83 -8.16 1.93
CA GLY A 283 -9.96 -9.09 1.75
C GLY A 283 -10.99 -8.65 0.71
N THR A 284 -10.96 -7.38 0.29
CA THR A 284 -11.69 -6.85 -0.88
C THR A 284 -10.68 -6.30 -1.89
N MET A 285 -11.09 -6.13 -3.15
CA MET A 285 -10.18 -5.63 -4.20
C MET A 285 -9.60 -4.27 -3.81
N TRP A 286 -10.43 -3.41 -3.24
CA TRP A 286 -10.06 -2.13 -2.64
C TRP A 286 -10.60 -2.04 -1.21
N ALA A 287 -9.84 -1.45 -0.29
CA ALA A 287 -10.34 -1.17 1.04
C ALA A 287 -11.48 -0.12 1.03
N ALA A 288 -11.57 0.70 -0.03
CA ALA A 288 -12.72 1.54 -0.37
C ALA A 288 -14.07 0.79 -0.35
N GLU A 289 -14.12 -0.46 -0.85
CA GLU A 289 -15.33 -1.29 -0.85
C GLU A 289 -15.79 -1.59 0.58
N THR A 290 -14.86 -2.02 1.42
CA THR A 290 -15.09 -2.27 2.84
C THR A 290 -15.54 -1.00 3.57
N ALA A 291 -15.00 0.16 3.19
CA ALA A 291 -15.40 1.45 3.75
C ALA A 291 -16.79 1.92 3.28
N GLY A 292 -17.25 1.46 2.11
CA GLY A 292 -18.47 1.98 1.48
C GLY A 292 -18.30 3.39 0.93
N VAL A 293 -17.08 3.79 0.56
CA VAL A 293 -16.74 5.16 0.10
C VAL A 293 -15.93 5.08 -1.18
N VAL A 294 -16.30 5.86 -2.20
CA VAL A 294 -15.49 6.08 -3.39
C VAL A 294 -14.75 7.42 -3.23
N PRO A 295 -13.41 7.47 -3.36
CA PRO A 295 -12.66 8.71 -3.21
C PRO A 295 -12.71 9.55 -4.49
N ASP A 296 -12.33 10.83 -4.39
CA ASP A 296 -12.13 11.70 -5.55
C ASP A 296 -10.81 11.39 -6.27
N ILE A 297 -9.80 10.99 -5.50
CA ILE A 297 -8.46 10.62 -5.98
C ILE A 297 -8.00 9.34 -5.27
N MET A 298 -7.42 8.41 -6.00
CA MET A 298 -6.95 7.13 -5.47
C MET A 298 -5.52 6.85 -5.94
N CYS A 299 -4.61 6.64 -5.00
CA CYS A 299 -3.23 6.24 -5.26
C CYS A 299 -3.09 4.72 -5.18
N VAL A 300 -2.44 4.10 -6.17
CA VAL A 300 -2.16 2.66 -6.21
C VAL A 300 -0.70 2.40 -6.61
N GLY A 301 -0.14 1.27 -6.17
CA GLY A 301 1.24 0.88 -6.45
C GLY A 301 1.52 -0.53 -5.95
N LYS A 302 2.75 -0.80 -5.46
CA LYS A 302 3.20 -2.09 -4.89
C LYS A 302 2.70 -3.32 -5.66
N ALA A 303 1.58 -3.91 -5.24
CA ALA A 303 0.99 -5.11 -5.83
C ALA A 303 0.51 -4.94 -7.27
N LEU A 304 0.37 -3.70 -7.76
CA LEU A 304 0.01 -3.37 -9.15
C LEU A 304 0.82 -4.16 -10.19
N THR A 305 2.12 -4.38 -9.95
CA THR A 305 3.02 -5.08 -10.88
C THR A 305 3.36 -6.50 -10.43
N GLY A 306 2.70 -7.01 -9.39
CA GLY A 306 3.10 -8.26 -8.75
C GLY A 306 4.53 -8.24 -8.20
N GLY A 307 5.08 -7.06 -7.91
CA GLY A 307 6.42 -6.89 -7.34
C GLY A 307 7.58 -7.00 -8.35
N TYR A 308 7.30 -7.03 -9.64
CA TYR A 308 8.30 -7.22 -10.70
C TYR A 308 9.07 -5.95 -11.05
N LEU A 309 8.36 -4.83 -11.17
CA LEU A 309 8.93 -3.52 -11.52
C LEU A 309 8.23 -2.42 -10.75
N THR A 310 8.92 -1.30 -10.57
CA THR A 310 8.33 -0.11 -9.98
C THR A 310 7.31 0.51 -10.92
N LEU A 311 6.09 0.73 -10.43
CA LEU A 311 5.02 1.47 -11.09
C LEU A 311 3.98 1.85 -10.04
N ALA A 312 3.40 3.03 -10.18
CA ALA A 312 2.25 3.48 -9.44
C ALA A 312 1.29 4.21 -10.38
N ALA A 313 0.07 4.44 -9.91
CA ALA A 313 -0.90 5.26 -10.62
C ALA A 313 -1.73 6.09 -9.65
N VAL A 314 -2.22 7.22 -10.15
CA VAL A 314 -3.22 8.05 -9.50
C VAL A 314 -4.46 7.98 -10.39
N LEU A 315 -5.56 7.47 -9.85
CA LEU A 315 -6.86 7.57 -10.48
C LEU A 315 -7.57 8.80 -9.91
N CYS A 316 -8.30 9.54 -10.73
CA CYS A 316 -9.14 10.62 -10.25
C CYS A 316 -10.46 10.71 -11.01
N THR A 317 -11.42 11.42 -10.43
CA THR A 317 -12.70 11.66 -11.08
C THR A 317 -12.55 12.54 -12.32
N ALA A 318 -13.51 12.43 -13.24
CA ALA A 318 -13.56 13.31 -14.40
C ALA A 318 -13.59 14.80 -13.98
N ASP A 319 -14.36 15.11 -12.93
CA ASP A 319 -14.47 16.46 -12.37
C ASP A 319 -13.13 16.99 -11.86
N VAL A 320 -12.37 16.18 -11.10
CA VAL A 320 -11.02 16.57 -10.65
C VAL A 320 -10.11 16.86 -11.84
N ALA A 321 -10.12 16.00 -12.86
CA ALA A 321 -9.30 16.21 -14.04
C ALA A 321 -9.70 17.45 -14.85
N GLU A 322 -11.00 17.73 -14.95
CA GLU A 322 -11.53 18.93 -15.58
C GLU A 322 -11.08 20.19 -14.83
N GLN A 323 -11.23 20.23 -13.50
CA GLN A 323 -10.83 21.38 -12.68
C GLN A 323 -9.30 21.62 -12.74
N VAL A 324 -8.51 20.55 -12.66
CA VAL A 324 -7.05 20.64 -12.79
C VAL A 324 -6.64 21.21 -14.15
N SER A 325 -7.35 20.84 -15.22
CA SER A 325 -6.97 21.18 -16.61
C SER A 325 -7.61 22.47 -17.13
N GLY A 326 -8.79 22.83 -16.65
CA GLY A 326 -9.59 23.96 -17.12
C GLY A 326 -9.15 25.33 -16.59
N GLY A 327 -8.33 25.35 -15.53
CA GLY A 327 -7.75 26.57 -14.99
C GLY A 327 -6.65 27.19 -15.86
N ALA A 328 -6.12 28.35 -15.43
CA ALA A 328 -5.09 29.09 -16.16
C ALA A 328 -3.77 28.32 -16.41
N ALA A 329 -3.55 27.21 -15.69
CA ALA A 329 -2.40 26.32 -15.87
C ALA A 329 -2.50 25.45 -17.14
N GLY A 330 -3.70 25.22 -17.69
CA GLY A 330 -3.92 24.44 -18.92
C GLY A 330 -3.57 22.95 -18.82
N GLY A 331 -3.32 22.44 -17.61
CA GLY A 331 -2.94 21.05 -17.34
C GLY A 331 -2.17 20.88 -16.02
N LEU A 332 -1.92 19.62 -15.64
CA LEU A 332 -1.07 19.30 -14.49
C LEU A 332 0.41 19.31 -14.89
N MET A 333 1.18 20.26 -14.34
CA MET A 333 2.62 20.35 -14.61
C MET A 333 3.40 19.30 -13.79
N HIS A 334 3.22 18.03 -14.13
CA HIS A 334 3.94 16.89 -13.57
C HIS A 334 4.09 15.83 -14.68
N GLY A 335 5.30 15.30 -14.88
CA GLY A 335 5.52 14.24 -15.87
C GLY A 335 6.84 13.53 -15.61
N PRO A 336 6.84 12.39 -14.90
CA PRO A 336 8.05 11.60 -14.69
C PRO A 336 8.66 11.14 -16.02
N THR A 337 9.98 11.07 -16.12
CA THR A 337 10.67 10.62 -17.36
C THR A 337 10.17 9.24 -17.80
N PHE A 338 10.00 8.31 -16.85
CA PHE A 338 9.52 6.95 -17.09
C PHE A 338 8.00 6.81 -16.95
N MET A 339 7.25 7.92 -17.03
CA MET A 339 5.78 7.89 -16.98
C MET A 339 5.24 6.84 -17.95
N ALA A 340 4.36 5.99 -17.44
CA ALA A 340 3.74 4.90 -18.18
C ALA A 340 4.75 3.98 -18.89
N ASN A 341 5.90 3.65 -18.29
CA ASN A 341 6.89 2.79 -18.93
C ASN A 341 6.26 1.51 -19.55
N PRO A 342 6.42 1.25 -20.87
CA PRO A 342 5.74 0.14 -21.55
C PRO A 342 5.95 -1.22 -20.89
N LEU A 343 7.18 -1.51 -20.43
CA LEU A 343 7.53 -2.76 -19.77
C LEU A 343 6.80 -2.92 -18.44
N ALA A 344 6.82 -1.90 -17.59
CA ALA A 344 6.10 -1.91 -16.34
C ALA A 344 4.58 -2.01 -16.54
N CYS A 345 4.03 -1.31 -17.54
CA CYS A 345 2.61 -1.37 -17.86
C CYS A 345 2.16 -2.74 -18.36
N ALA A 346 2.97 -3.41 -19.20
CA ALA A 346 2.66 -4.74 -19.71
C ALA A 346 2.66 -5.79 -18.58
N ILE A 347 3.64 -5.72 -17.67
CA ILE A 347 3.72 -6.60 -16.50
C ILE A 347 2.55 -6.34 -15.54
N ALA A 348 2.22 -5.07 -15.27
CA ALA A 348 1.06 -4.72 -14.46
C ALA A 348 -0.24 -5.28 -15.07
N GLY A 349 -0.44 -5.11 -16.39
CA GLY A 349 -1.58 -5.70 -17.09
C GLY A 349 -1.68 -7.22 -16.87
N ALA A 350 -0.58 -7.95 -17.01
CA ALA A 350 -0.54 -9.39 -16.75
C ALA A 350 -0.80 -9.74 -15.27
N SER A 351 -0.31 -8.93 -14.34
CA SER A 351 -0.60 -9.10 -12.90
C SER A 351 -2.10 -8.95 -12.61
N LEU A 352 -2.74 -7.93 -13.18
CA LEU A 352 -4.18 -7.72 -13.02
C LEU A 352 -4.99 -8.84 -13.69
N ASP A 353 -4.56 -9.33 -14.85
CA ASP A 353 -5.18 -10.47 -15.53
C ASP A 353 -5.08 -11.77 -14.69
N LEU A 354 -3.99 -11.97 -13.94
CA LEU A 354 -3.87 -13.07 -12.99
C LEU A 354 -4.80 -12.91 -11.79
N LEU A 355 -4.86 -11.71 -11.21
CA LEU A 355 -5.74 -11.42 -10.08
C LEU A 355 -7.21 -11.63 -10.45
N ALA A 356 -7.61 -11.23 -11.66
CA ALA A 356 -8.96 -11.40 -12.19
C ALA A 356 -9.41 -12.87 -12.34
N ARG A 357 -8.48 -13.85 -12.30
CA ARG A 357 -8.83 -15.29 -12.32
C ARG A 357 -9.45 -15.76 -11.01
N ASP A 358 -9.29 -15.01 -9.92
CA ASP A 358 -9.90 -15.27 -8.61
C ASP A 358 -10.79 -14.10 -8.19
N PRO A 359 -11.94 -13.88 -8.86
CA PRO A 359 -12.78 -12.71 -8.64
C PRO A 359 -13.37 -12.64 -7.22
N GLN A 360 -13.45 -13.78 -6.52
CA GLN A 360 -13.93 -13.85 -5.14
C GLN A 360 -12.80 -13.69 -4.11
N LEU A 361 -11.55 -13.51 -4.56
CA LEU A 361 -10.36 -13.44 -3.72
C LEU A 361 -10.27 -14.62 -2.74
N ALA A 362 -10.65 -15.82 -3.20
CA ALA A 362 -10.69 -17.04 -2.40
C ALA A 362 -9.30 -17.38 -1.83
N ALA A 363 -8.22 -17.06 -2.55
CA ALA A 363 -6.86 -17.19 -2.07
C ALA A 363 -6.59 -16.32 -0.85
N VAL A 364 -7.04 -15.06 -0.84
CA VAL A 364 -6.88 -14.14 0.29
C VAL A 364 -7.72 -14.59 1.48
N ALA A 365 -8.97 -14.99 1.26
CA ALA A 365 -9.82 -15.51 2.34
C ALA A 365 -9.24 -16.79 2.97
N ARG A 366 -8.56 -17.63 2.19
CA ARG A 366 -7.83 -18.79 2.70
C ARG A 366 -6.62 -18.36 3.54
N LEU A 367 -5.82 -17.39 3.06
CA LEU A 367 -4.72 -16.84 3.84
C LEU A 367 -5.19 -16.27 5.17
N GLU A 368 -6.27 -15.50 5.19
CA GLU A 368 -6.84 -14.90 6.40
C GLU A 368 -7.15 -15.96 7.46
N ARG A 369 -7.86 -17.02 7.09
CA ARG A 369 -8.16 -18.14 8.01
C ARG A 369 -6.90 -18.82 8.52
N GLY A 370 -5.93 -19.07 7.64
CA GLY A 370 -4.69 -19.74 8.04
C GLY A 370 -3.78 -18.86 8.90
N LEU A 371 -3.71 -17.55 8.63
CA LEU A 371 -3.01 -16.57 9.46
C LEU A 371 -3.66 -16.46 10.84
N ALA A 372 -4.99 -16.37 10.90
CA ALA A 372 -5.73 -16.28 12.15
C ALA A 372 -5.51 -17.53 13.03
N ALA A 373 -5.56 -18.72 12.43
CA ALA A 373 -5.29 -19.97 13.15
C ALA A 373 -3.82 -20.10 13.55
N GLY A 374 -2.90 -19.83 12.63
CA GLY A 374 -1.47 -20.03 12.81
C GLY A 374 -0.80 -19.05 13.78
N LEU A 375 -1.29 -17.82 13.87
CA LEU A 375 -0.77 -16.80 14.79
C LEU A 375 -1.50 -16.78 16.15
N ALA A 376 -2.64 -17.46 16.29
CA ALA A 376 -3.39 -17.50 17.55
C ALA A 376 -2.55 -17.89 18.78
N PRO A 377 -1.62 -18.86 18.72
CA PRO A 377 -0.81 -19.24 19.88
C PRO A 377 0.11 -18.12 20.40
N ALA A 378 0.44 -17.12 19.59
CA ALA A 378 1.22 -15.97 20.07
C ALA A 378 0.50 -15.16 21.16
N ARG A 379 -0.84 -15.25 21.25
CA ARG A 379 -1.63 -14.54 22.28
C ARG A 379 -1.26 -14.98 23.70
N ASP A 380 -0.77 -16.21 23.87
CA ASP A 380 -0.40 -16.77 25.17
C ASP A 380 1.01 -16.37 25.62
N LEU A 381 1.79 -15.71 24.74
CA LEU A 381 3.14 -15.26 25.06
C LEU A 381 3.10 -13.95 25.86
N ALA A 382 3.79 -13.91 27.01
CA ALA A 382 3.80 -12.74 27.90
C ALA A 382 4.25 -11.43 27.20
N ALA A 383 5.21 -11.54 26.28
CA ALA A 383 5.73 -10.43 25.50
C ALA A 383 4.75 -9.86 24.46
N VAL A 384 3.66 -10.58 24.13
CA VAL A 384 2.72 -10.20 23.09
C VAL A 384 1.59 -9.35 23.68
N ARG A 385 1.35 -8.18 23.08
CA ARG A 385 0.26 -7.26 23.41
C ARG A 385 -1.06 -7.66 22.74
N ASN A 386 -1.01 -7.93 21.44
CA ASN A 386 -2.19 -8.19 20.62
C ASN A 386 -1.79 -9.01 19.38
N VAL A 387 -2.72 -9.84 18.90
CA VAL A 387 -2.60 -10.55 17.62
C VAL A 387 -3.84 -10.28 16.80
N ARG A 388 -3.65 -9.75 15.59
CA ARG A 388 -4.71 -9.33 14.68
C ARG A 388 -4.41 -9.77 13.24
N VAL A 389 -5.48 -10.07 12.51
CA VAL A 389 -5.43 -10.56 11.13
C VAL A 389 -6.58 -9.94 10.36
N ARG A 390 -6.32 -9.52 9.12
CA ARG A 390 -7.35 -9.10 8.17
C ARG A 390 -6.88 -9.38 6.75
N GLY A 391 -7.68 -10.08 5.97
CA GLY A 391 -7.28 -10.53 4.63
C GLY A 391 -5.91 -11.20 4.63
N GLY A 392 -5.01 -10.76 3.75
CA GLY A 392 -3.65 -11.27 3.62
C GLY A 392 -2.63 -10.60 4.54
N VAL A 393 -3.04 -10.09 5.71
CA VAL A 393 -2.19 -9.39 6.69
C VAL A 393 -2.33 -10.04 8.06
N GLY A 394 -1.20 -10.45 8.66
CA GLY A 394 -1.16 -10.96 10.03
C GLY A 394 -0.12 -10.24 10.88
N VAL A 395 -0.48 -9.91 12.12
CA VAL A 395 0.34 -9.06 13.00
C VAL A 395 0.38 -9.65 14.41
N VAL A 396 1.59 -9.81 14.94
CA VAL A 396 1.89 -10.05 16.35
C VAL A 396 2.56 -8.79 16.89
N GLN A 397 1.80 -8.00 17.65
CA GLN A 397 2.31 -6.79 18.30
C GLN A 397 2.86 -7.14 19.68
N LEU A 398 4.09 -6.72 19.94
CA LEU A 398 4.80 -6.91 21.19
C LEU A 398 4.49 -5.77 22.18
N ARG A 399 4.81 -5.98 23.45
CA ARG A 399 4.72 -4.95 24.51
C ARG A 399 5.89 -3.98 24.50
N GLU A 400 7.00 -4.41 23.90
CA GLU A 400 8.25 -3.68 23.80
C GLU A 400 8.73 -3.66 22.34
N PRO A 401 9.64 -2.74 21.95
CA PRO A 401 10.22 -2.73 20.62
C PRO A 401 10.81 -4.09 20.22
N VAL A 402 10.56 -4.50 18.99
CA VAL A 402 11.01 -5.79 18.46
C VAL A 402 12.52 -5.82 18.30
N ARG A 403 13.16 -6.92 18.70
CA ARG A 403 14.55 -7.21 18.33
C ARG A 403 14.58 -7.76 16.91
N GLY A 404 14.32 -6.87 15.94
CA GLY A 404 14.02 -7.24 14.56
C GLY A 404 15.12 -8.06 13.87
N GLY A 405 16.39 -7.74 14.14
CA GLY A 405 17.53 -8.51 13.65
C GLY A 405 17.55 -9.95 14.19
N ASP A 406 17.28 -10.12 15.49
CA ASP A 406 17.25 -11.43 16.16
C ASP A 406 16.09 -12.29 15.64
N ILE A 407 14.89 -11.70 15.50
CA ILE A 407 13.72 -12.38 14.93
C ILE A 407 14.00 -12.81 13.47
N ALA A 408 14.53 -11.91 12.65
CA ALA A 408 14.86 -12.23 11.26
C ALA A 408 15.92 -13.32 11.16
N ALA A 409 16.98 -13.27 11.98
CA ALA A 409 18.00 -14.33 12.03
C ALA A 409 17.42 -15.69 12.45
N TYR A 410 16.56 -15.70 13.47
CA TYR A 410 15.88 -16.91 13.93
C TYR A 410 15.00 -17.52 12.85
N ALA A 411 14.20 -16.68 12.18
CA ALA A 411 13.29 -17.10 11.13
C ALA A 411 14.04 -17.61 9.89
N VAL A 412 15.12 -16.94 9.47
CA VAL A 412 15.93 -17.34 8.31
C VAL A 412 16.54 -18.72 8.55
N GLN A 413 17.04 -19.02 9.75
CA GLN A 413 17.55 -20.36 10.07
C GLN A 413 16.50 -21.47 9.91
N ARG A 414 15.21 -21.11 9.96
CA ARG A 414 14.05 -22.01 9.79
C ARG A 414 13.36 -21.85 8.44
N GLY A 415 13.98 -21.18 7.48
CA GLY A 415 13.46 -21.07 6.12
C GLY A 415 12.29 -20.08 5.98
N VAL A 416 12.26 -19.01 6.78
CA VAL A 416 11.30 -17.92 6.64
C VAL A 416 12.02 -16.57 6.64
N TRP A 417 11.74 -15.71 5.67
CA TRP A 417 12.22 -14.34 5.65
C TRP A 417 11.14 -13.41 6.22
N VAL A 418 11.50 -12.62 7.22
CA VAL A 418 10.66 -11.55 7.79
C VAL A 418 11.43 -10.25 7.96
N ARG A 419 10.69 -9.15 7.99
CA ARG A 419 11.24 -7.82 8.27
C ARG A 419 10.39 -7.09 9.32
N PRO A 420 10.52 -7.42 10.61
CA PRO A 420 9.84 -6.72 11.71
C PRO A 420 10.23 -5.24 11.77
N PHE A 421 9.36 -4.39 12.32
CA PHE A 421 9.66 -2.98 12.60
C PHE A 421 8.87 -2.51 13.82
N ARG A 422 9.34 -1.44 14.48
CA ARG A 422 8.75 -0.89 15.73
C ARG A 422 8.58 -1.97 16.80
N ASP A 423 7.37 -2.33 17.17
CA ASP A 423 6.96 -3.38 18.10
C ASP A 423 6.22 -4.52 17.39
N LEU A 424 6.41 -4.68 16.07
CA LEU A 424 5.56 -5.52 15.22
C LEU A 424 6.38 -6.63 14.55
N VAL A 425 6.01 -7.88 14.84
CA VAL A 425 6.32 -9.04 14.00
C VAL A 425 5.09 -9.31 13.14
N TYR A 426 5.20 -9.08 11.83
CA TYR A 426 4.05 -9.15 10.93
C TYR A 426 4.40 -9.90 9.64
N THR A 427 3.36 -10.29 8.90
CA THR A 427 3.49 -10.94 7.60
C THR A 427 2.38 -10.47 6.66
N MET A 428 2.75 -10.32 5.39
CA MET A 428 1.86 -10.06 4.27
C MET A 428 2.30 -10.97 3.12
N PRO A 429 2.03 -12.29 3.20
CA PRO A 429 2.62 -13.26 2.28
C PRO A 429 1.99 -13.19 0.87
N PRO A 430 2.63 -13.78 -0.16
CA PRO A 430 2.05 -13.90 -1.49
C PRO A 430 0.73 -14.68 -1.43
N TYR A 431 -0.25 -14.33 -2.27
CA TYR A 431 -1.57 -14.98 -2.28
C TYR A 431 -1.49 -16.46 -2.64
N VAL A 432 -0.47 -16.83 -3.41
CA VAL A 432 -0.18 -18.20 -3.83
C VAL A 432 0.52 -19.06 -2.76
N THR A 433 0.76 -18.53 -1.55
CA THR A 433 1.38 -19.28 -0.44
C THR A 433 0.50 -20.45 -0.02
N SER A 434 1.00 -21.68 -0.13
CA SER A 434 0.25 -22.90 0.22
C SER A 434 -0.10 -22.98 1.70
N ASP A 435 -1.07 -23.81 2.08
CA ASP A 435 -1.44 -24.01 3.50
C ASP A 435 -0.27 -24.57 4.34
N ALA A 436 0.56 -25.44 3.74
CA ALA A 436 1.74 -25.98 4.40
C ALA A 436 2.83 -24.91 4.61
N ASP A 437 3.05 -24.06 3.61
CA ASP A 437 3.98 -22.93 3.72
C ASP A 437 3.47 -21.90 4.73
N LEU A 438 2.17 -21.62 4.72
CA LEU A 438 1.52 -20.71 5.66
C LEU A 438 1.64 -21.21 7.10
N ALA A 439 1.40 -22.50 7.35
CA ALA A 439 1.57 -23.12 8.66
C ALA A 439 3.03 -23.05 9.15
N THR A 440 3.99 -23.32 8.25
CA THR A 440 5.43 -23.21 8.54
C THR A 440 5.81 -21.77 8.90
N LEU A 441 5.43 -20.82 8.05
CA LEU A 441 5.56 -19.38 8.26
C LEU A 441 5.07 -18.99 9.65
N THR A 442 3.79 -19.22 9.96
CA THR A 442 3.19 -18.70 11.19
C THR A 442 3.79 -19.37 12.41
N GLY A 443 4.06 -20.68 12.35
CA GLY A 443 4.73 -21.41 13.43
C GLY A 443 6.10 -20.81 13.74
N VAL A 444 6.91 -20.55 12.71
CA VAL A 444 8.23 -19.92 12.87
C VAL A 444 8.13 -18.52 13.47
N LEU A 445 7.10 -17.72 13.13
CA LEU A 445 6.92 -16.39 13.74
C LEU A 445 6.62 -16.48 15.24
N VAL A 446 5.71 -17.37 15.63
CA VAL A 446 5.35 -17.59 17.04
C VAL A 446 6.58 -18.09 17.81
N GLU A 447 7.29 -19.08 17.27
CA GLU A 447 8.52 -19.62 17.86
C GLU A 447 9.62 -18.54 18.00
N ALA A 448 9.79 -17.70 16.98
CA ALA A 448 10.77 -16.62 17.01
C ALA A 448 10.45 -15.61 18.13
N VAL A 449 9.18 -15.21 18.26
CA VAL A 449 8.75 -14.32 19.35
C VAL A 449 9.00 -14.96 20.71
N ALA A 450 8.63 -16.23 20.89
CA ALA A 450 8.86 -16.94 22.14
C ALA A 450 10.35 -17.10 22.48
N ALA A 451 11.19 -17.43 21.50
CA ALA A 451 12.62 -17.65 21.73
C ALA A 451 13.41 -16.36 21.96
N VAL A 452 13.01 -15.27 21.30
CA VAL A 452 13.71 -13.99 21.40
C VAL A 452 13.18 -13.20 22.59
N HIS A 453 11.86 -13.09 22.75
CA HIS A 453 11.21 -12.20 23.73
C HIS A 453 10.51 -12.92 24.90
N GLY A 454 10.43 -14.26 24.91
CA GLY A 454 9.74 -15.05 25.94
C GLY A 454 10.56 -15.42 27.16
#